data_AF-A0A3D2UH39-F1
#
_entry.id   AF-A0A3D2UH39-F1
#
_cell.length_a   1.000
_cell.length_b   1.000
_cell.length_c   1.000
_cell.angle_alpha   90.00
_cell.angle_beta   90.00
_cell.angle_gamma   90.00
#
_symmetry.space_group_name_H-M   'P 1'
#
loop_
_entity.id
_entity.type
_entity.pdbx_description
1 polymer ?
#
loop_
_entity_poly.entity_id
_entity_poly.type
_entity_poly.pdbx_seq_one_letter_code
_entity_poly.pdbx_strand_id
1 'polypeptide(L)'
;GVEQQFDEHLRGTTGSQIFARDAHGNPLPGQRVTVEEPRAGGEVLLTLDMELQEIAQSALLEAIDEHQAFGGDILITNPYTGEIKALFSIRDKNIAALSAINAPFEPGSTLKVFTVAALLENGLADLNDSIDIGNGRWTINGRTLSDVHVESEQVTLREAFYESSNVGIAKAALVLPEGLHYQSLRDFGFGTRTGIKLPGEVEGVLRSPDRWSRQSPQSLAIGYEMSATPLQMAMAYGAIANGGTLMRPRLVREIRDANGRTLERLEAQEIRRVVSPQTAAQVGRAMVDVVETGTGGAARIGSYQVAGKSGTARFATGGVYQSGDYSSS
;
A
#
# COMPACT_ATOMS: atom_id res chain seq x y z
N GLY A 1 -15.32 -5.26 9.20
CA GLY A 1 -14.66 -5.61 7.92
C GLY A 1 -15.70 -5.73 6.82
N VAL A 2 -15.56 -6.69 5.90
CA VAL A 2 -16.54 -6.92 4.81
C VAL A 2 -17.94 -7.16 5.37
N GLU A 3 -18.09 -8.05 6.37
CA GLU A 3 -19.40 -8.34 6.95
C GLU A 3 -20.13 -7.09 7.43
N GLN A 4 -19.44 -6.24 8.20
CA GLN A 4 -20.01 -4.97 8.66
C GLN A 4 -20.38 -4.03 7.51
N GLN A 5 -19.55 -3.95 6.47
CA GLN A 5 -19.79 -3.04 5.34
C GLN A 5 -21.03 -3.45 4.53
N PHE A 6 -21.27 -4.76 4.41
CA PHE A 6 -22.29 -5.32 3.54
C PHE A 6 -23.37 -6.09 4.32
N ASP A 7 -23.54 -5.80 5.62
CA ASP A 7 -24.53 -6.46 6.51
C ASP A 7 -25.95 -6.38 5.93
N GLU A 8 -26.30 -5.25 5.33
CA GLU A 8 -27.60 -5.04 4.68
C GLU A 8 -27.88 -6.10 3.59
N HIS A 9 -26.84 -6.55 2.88
CA HIS A 9 -26.96 -7.60 1.88
C HIS A 9 -26.84 -9.00 2.48
N LEU A 10 -26.04 -9.19 3.52
CA LEU A 10 -25.69 -10.50 4.08
C LEU A 10 -26.68 -11.03 5.12
N ARG A 11 -27.35 -10.15 5.88
CA ARG A 11 -28.09 -10.55 7.10
C ARG A 11 -29.41 -11.26 6.81
N GLY A 12 -30.04 -10.98 5.67
CA GLY A 12 -31.40 -11.45 5.37
C GLY A 12 -32.46 -10.88 6.30
N THR A 13 -33.63 -11.51 6.36
CA THR A 13 -34.74 -11.12 7.25
C THR A 13 -35.20 -12.31 8.09
N THR A 14 -35.23 -12.13 9.41
CA THR A 14 -35.73 -13.14 10.35
C THR A 14 -37.22 -13.39 10.14
N GLY A 15 -37.63 -14.65 10.17
CA GLY A 15 -39.05 -15.05 10.17
C GLY A 15 -39.61 -15.12 11.59
N SER A 16 -40.91 -15.37 11.72
CA SER A 16 -41.58 -15.52 13.01
C SER A 16 -42.55 -16.69 13.02
N GLN A 17 -42.59 -17.40 14.15
CA GLN A 17 -43.54 -18.48 14.40
C GLN A 17 -44.22 -18.28 15.75
N ILE A 18 -45.52 -18.57 15.81
CA ILE A 18 -46.29 -18.65 17.05
C ILE A 18 -46.43 -20.11 17.42
N PHE A 19 -46.21 -20.44 18.69
CA PHE A 19 -46.45 -21.79 19.19
C PHE A 19 -47.03 -21.77 20.61
N ALA A 20 -47.88 -22.75 20.90
CA ALA A 20 -48.46 -22.90 22.23
C ALA A 20 -47.41 -23.45 23.22
N ARG A 21 -47.51 -23.02 24.48
CA ARG A 21 -46.61 -23.44 25.57
C ARG A 21 -47.41 -24.09 26.70
N ASP A 22 -46.81 -25.05 27.38
CA ASP A 22 -47.36 -25.60 28.62
C ASP A 22 -47.20 -24.60 29.80
N ALA A 23 -47.74 -24.97 30.97
CA ALA A 23 -47.65 -24.14 32.18
C ALA A 23 -46.21 -23.95 32.71
N HIS A 24 -45.25 -24.75 32.23
CA HIS A 24 -43.82 -24.65 32.55
C HIS A 24 -43.04 -23.89 31.47
N GLY A 25 -43.70 -23.39 30.42
CA GLY A 25 -43.11 -22.62 29.34
C GLY A 25 -42.55 -23.43 28.17
N ASN A 26 -42.70 -24.76 28.17
CA ASN A 26 -42.20 -25.63 27.11
C ASN A 26 -43.11 -25.62 25.88
N PRO A 27 -42.57 -25.67 24.64
CA PRO A 27 -43.38 -25.75 23.43
C PRO A 27 -44.24 -27.01 23.38
N LEU A 28 -45.55 -26.88 23.14
CA LEU A 28 -46.44 -28.01 22.91
C LEU A 28 -46.21 -28.61 21.52
N PRO A 29 -46.02 -29.95 21.39
CA PRO A 29 -45.86 -30.61 20.10
C PRO A 29 -47.06 -30.37 19.17
N GLY A 30 -46.80 -30.09 17.89
CA GLY A 30 -47.84 -29.96 16.86
C GLY A 30 -48.60 -28.63 16.79
N GLN A 31 -48.39 -27.70 17.73
CA GLN A 31 -49.04 -26.39 17.72
C GLN A 31 -48.05 -25.28 17.35
N ARG A 32 -47.54 -25.31 16.11
CA ARG A 32 -46.69 -24.25 15.55
C ARG A 32 -47.34 -23.67 14.30
N VAL A 33 -47.40 -22.34 14.23
CA VAL A 33 -47.90 -21.60 13.07
C VAL A 33 -46.81 -20.63 12.65
N THR A 34 -46.29 -20.77 11.43
CA THR A 34 -45.43 -19.74 10.86
C THR A 34 -46.27 -18.51 10.52
N VAL A 35 -45.86 -17.36 11.04
CA VAL A 35 -46.48 -16.05 10.74
C VAL A 35 -45.75 -15.42 9.57
N GLU A 36 -44.42 -15.47 9.58
CA GLU A 36 -43.57 -14.96 8.50
C GLU A 36 -42.41 -15.93 8.24
N GLU A 37 -42.23 -16.32 6.99
CA GLU A 37 -41.10 -17.15 6.59
C GLU A 37 -39.79 -16.31 6.60
N PRO A 38 -38.68 -16.84 7.15
CA PRO A 38 -37.40 -16.18 7.06
C PRO A 38 -36.94 -16.07 5.60
N ARG A 39 -36.18 -15.02 5.28
CA ARG A 39 -35.52 -14.88 3.98
C ARG A 39 -34.01 -14.88 4.20
N ALA A 40 -33.31 -15.74 3.47
CA ALA A 40 -31.86 -15.79 3.50
C ALA A 40 -31.26 -14.46 3.05
N GLY A 41 -30.06 -14.16 3.55
CA GLY A 41 -29.24 -13.10 3.02
C GLY A 41 -28.72 -13.41 1.62
N GLY A 42 -28.19 -12.38 0.97
CA GLY A 42 -27.45 -12.50 -0.28
C GLY A 42 -25.99 -12.90 -0.07
N GLU A 43 -25.21 -12.76 -1.14
CA GLU A 43 -23.80 -13.10 -1.18
C GLU A 43 -22.94 -11.89 -1.56
N VAL A 44 -21.74 -11.81 -1.00
CA VAL A 44 -20.72 -10.82 -1.37
C VAL A 44 -19.52 -11.58 -1.91
N LEU A 45 -19.30 -11.49 -3.22
CA LEU A 45 -18.18 -12.16 -3.86
C LEU A 45 -16.97 -11.23 -3.89
N LEU A 46 -15.87 -11.70 -3.31
CA LEU A 46 -14.62 -10.96 -3.23
C LEU A 46 -13.77 -11.14 -4.49
N THR A 47 -12.78 -10.27 -4.64
CA THR A 47 -11.73 -10.36 -5.67
C THR A 47 -10.57 -11.24 -5.23
N LEU A 48 -10.58 -11.70 -3.98
CA LEU A 48 -9.54 -12.54 -3.40
C LEU A 48 -9.41 -13.84 -4.18
N ASP A 49 -8.17 -14.21 -4.42
CA ASP A 49 -7.76 -15.52 -4.91
C ASP A 49 -7.30 -16.32 -3.69
N MET A 50 -7.99 -17.41 -3.39
CA MET A 50 -7.74 -18.17 -2.16
C MET A 50 -6.38 -18.85 -2.15
N GLU A 51 -5.85 -19.24 -3.31
CA GLU A 51 -4.51 -19.83 -3.42
C GLU A 51 -3.45 -18.76 -3.12
N LEU A 52 -3.57 -17.58 -3.73
CA LEU A 52 -2.67 -16.46 -3.43
C LEU A 52 -2.79 -15.99 -1.97
N GLN A 53 -3.99 -16.03 -1.39
CA GLN A 53 -4.22 -15.68 0.01
C GLN A 53 -3.49 -16.64 0.96
N GLU A 54 -3.55 -17.95 0.71
CA GLU A 54 -2.85 -18.98 1.50
C GLU A 54 -1.32 -18.86 1.36
N ILE A 55 -0.82 -18.58 0.14
CA ILE A 55 0.60 -18.32 -0.11
C ILE A 55 1.06 -17.09 0.67
N ALA A 56 0.31 -15.98 0.57
CA ALA A 56 0.63 -14.73 1.28
C ALA A 56 0.63 -14.93 2.80
N GLN A 57 -0.34 -15.69 3.32
CA GLN A 57 -0.39 -16.03 4.74
C GLN A 57 0.84 -16.81 5.18
N SER A 58 1.18 -17.88 4.45
CA SER A 58 2.29 -18.77 4.80
C SER A 58 3.63 -18.03 4.75
N ALA A 59 3.88 -17.29 3.67
CA ALA A 59 5.10 -16.51 3.49
C ALA A 59 5.27 -15.43 4.56
N LEU A 60 4.19 -14.74 4.96
CA LEU A 60 4.27 -13.71 5.99
C LEU A 60 4.56 -14.32 7.38
N LEU A 61 3.92 -15.44 7.70
CA LEU A 61 4.15 -16.12 8.97
C LEU A 61 5.59 -16.64 9.10
N GLU A 62 6.13 -17.21 8.02
CA GLU A 62 7.53 -17.65 7.94
C GLU A 62 8.49 -16.49 8.11
N ALA A 63 8.29 -15.38 7.37
CA ALA A 63 9.14 -14.20 7.48
C ALA A 63 9.11 -13.56 8.89
N ILE A 64 7.95 -13.59 9.55
CA ILE A 64 7.81 -13.09 10.92
C ILE A 64 8.56 -13.97 11.92
N ASP A 65 8.49 -15.29 11.78
CA ASP A 65 9.21 -16.22 12.64
C ASP A 65 10.72 -16.12 12.40
N GLU A 66 11.17 -16.09 11.15
CA GLU A 66 12.59 -15.96 10.81
C GLU A 66 13.21 -14.67 11.37
N HIS A 67 12.51 -13.55 11.22
CA HIS A 67 13.03 -12.24 11.61
C HIS A 67 12.58 -11.79 13.01
N GLN A 68 11.81 -12.61 13.72
CA GLN A 68 11.21 -12.27 15.02
C GLN A 68 10.47 -10.91 14.99
N ALA A 69 9.80 -10.62 13.88
CA ALA A 69 9.13 -9.34 13.67
C ALA A 69 7.84 -9.24 14.51
N PHE A 70 7.49 -8.04 14.96
CA PHE A 70 6.23 -7.80 15.67
C PHE A 70 5.00 -8.12 14.80
N GLY A 71 5.12 -7.96 13.49
CA GLY A 71 4.08 -8.27 12.51
C GLY A 71 4.42 -7.73 11.13
N GLY A 72 3.48 -7.84 10.21
CA GLY A 72 3.65 -7.34 8.85
C GLY A 72 2.37 -7.44 8.03
N ASP A 73 2.45 -7.02 6.77
CA ASP A 73 1.35 -7.06 5.81
C ASP A 73 1.88 -7.59 4.47
N ILE A 74 1.11 -8.45 3.80
CA ILE A 74 1.30 -8.81 2.40
C ILE A 74 0.04 -8.46 1.62
N LEU A 75 0.24 -7.68 0.56
CA LEU A 75 -0.80 -7.26 -0.38
C LEU A 75 -0.41 -7.70 -1.78
N ILE A 76 -1.33 -8.37 -2.47
CA ILE A 76 -1.20 -8.71 -3.88
C ILE A 76 -2.35 -8.06 -4.62
N THR A 77 -2.05 -7.19 -5.57
CA THR A 77 -3.04 -6.45 -6.35
C THR A 77 -2.84 -6.66 -7.84
N ASN A 78 -3.92 -6.73 -8.61
CA ASN A 78 -3.85 -6.61 -10.06
C ASN A 78 -3.70 -5.12 -10.43
N PRO A 79 -2.57 -4.69 -11.01
CA PRO A 79 -2.31 -3.28 -11.27
C PRO A 79 -3.26 -2.68 -12.31
N TYR A 80 -3.81 -3.47 -13.24
CA TYR A 80 -4.69 -2.98 -14.30
C TYR A 80 -6.14 -2.79 -13.87
N THR A 81 -6.57 -3.45 -12.80
CA THR A 81 -7.98 -3.42 -12.35
C THR A 81 -8.15 -2.85 -10.95
N GLY A 82 -7.06 -2.75 -10.18
CA GLY A 82 -7.08 -2.42 -8.76
C GLY A 82 -7.66 -3.54 -7.88
N GLU A 83 -7.89 -4.73 -8.43
CA GLU A 83 -8.38 -5.85 -7.64
C GLU A 83 -7.36 -6.28 -6.59
N ILE A 84 -7.82 -6.47 -5.36
CA ILE A 84 -7.04 -7.08 -4.29
C ILE A 84 -7.19 -8.60 -4.42
N LYS A 85 -6.09 -9.28 -4.73
CA LYS A 85 -6.02 -10.73 -4.90
C LYS A 85 -5.63 -11.44 -3.62
N ALA A 86 -4.77 -10.83 -2.81
CA ALA A 86 -4.49 -11.27 -1.46
C ALA A 86 -4.29 -10.05 -0.54
N LEU A 87 -4.73 -10.19 0.70
CA LEU A 87 -4.59 -9.21 1.76
C LEU A 87 -4.46 -9.98 3.07
N PHE A 88 -3.24 -10.08 3.58
CA PHE A 88 -3.00 -10.73 4.87
C PHE A 88 -2.12 -9.87 5.75
N SER A 89 -2.51 -9.81 7.01
CA SER A 89 -1.98 -8.87 7.98
C SER A 89 -1.98 -9.51 9.35
N ILE A 90 -0.86 -9.39 10.04
CA ILE A 90 -0.69 -9.92 11.40
C ILE A 90 0.10 -8.92 12.23
N ARG A 91 -0.26 -8.81 13.51
CA ARG A 91 0.41 -7.97 14.52
C ARG A 91 0.35 -8.69 15.85
N ASP A 92 1.47 -8.75 16.56
CA ASP A 92 1.58 -9.41 17.86
C ASP A 92 0.95 -10.82 17.85
N LYS A 93 1.25 -11.62 16.81
CA LYS A 93 0.70 -12.96 16.58
C LYS A 93 -0.82 -13.04 16.40
N ASN A 94 -1.51 -11.91 16.28
CA ASN A 94 -2.96 -11.83 16.04
C ASN A 94 -3.25 -11.34 14.62
N ILE A 95 -4.28 -11.92 13.99
CA ILE A 95 -4.75 -11.47 12.68
C ILE A 95 -5.23 -10.02 12.81
N ALA A 96 -4.62 -9.14 12.01
CA ALA A 96 -4.89 -7.72 11.99
C ALA A 96 -5.52 -7.32 10.65
N ALA A 97 -6.66 -7.91 10.30
CA ALA A 97 -7.25 -7.88 8.95
C ALA A 97 -7.48 -6.47 8.33
N LEU A 98 -7.40 -5.39 9.12
CA LEU A 98 -7.55 -4.01 8.65
C LEU A 98 -6.24 -3.19 8.65
N SER A 99 -5.10 -3.71 9.14
CA SER A 99 -3.87 -2.92 9.24
C SER A 99 -3.39 -2.40 7.88
N ALA A 100 -3.58 -3.19 6.82
CA ALA A 100 -3.31 -2.78 5.45
C ALA A 100 -4.02 -1.46 5.02
N ILE A 101 -5.14 -1.11 5.66
CA ILE A 101 -5.90 0.11 5.35
C ILE A 101 -5.94 1.13 6.50
N ASN A 102 -5.49 0.76 7.71
CA ASN A 102 -5.63 1.60 8.90
C ASN A 102 -4.37 1.71 9.79
N ALA A 103 -3.28 1.06 9.43
CA ALA A 103 -1.99 1.16 10.12
C ALA A 103 -0.95 1.84 9.20
N PRO A 104 -0.97 3.17 9.06
CA PRO A 104 -0.04 3.88 8.22
C PRO A 104 1.36 3.86 8.85
N PHE A 105 2.38 3.80 7.99
CA PHE A 105 3.78 3.78 8.38
C PHE A 105 4.57 4.78 7.53
N GLU A 106 5.77 5.15 7.98
CA GLU A 106 6.68 5.93 7.14
C GLU A 106 7.32 5.00 6.09
N PRO A 107 7.15 5.26 4.79
CA PRO A 107 7.58 4.34 3.74
C PRO A 107 9.11 4.27 3.57
N GLY A 108 9.83 5.34 3.96
CA GLY A 108 11.27 5.44 3.73
C GLY A 108 11.63 5.26 2.26
N SER A 109 12.68 4.49 1.99
CA SER A 109 13.24 4.38 0.64
C SER A 109 12.30 3.81 -0.43
N THR A 110 11.20 3.13 -0.06
CA THR A 110 10.18 2.72 -1.05
C THR A 110 9.46 3.90 -1.69
N LEU A 111 9.44 5.08 -1.04
CA LEU A 111 8.84 6.29 -1.62
C LEU A 111 9.70 6.92 -2.72
N LYS A 112 11.00 6.62 -2.77
CA LYS A 112 11.94 7.18 -3.76
C LYS A 112 11.50 6.90 -5.20
N VAL A 113 10.75 5.81 -5.43
CA VAL A 113 10.13 5.48 -6.72
C VAL A 113 9.31 6.67 -7.24
N PHE A 114 8.49 7.26 -6.37
CA PHE A 114 7.58 8.35 -6.74
C PHE A 114 8.31 9.69 -6.86
N THR A 115 9.34 9.91 -6.05
CA THR A 115 10.24 11.06 -6.19
C THR A 115 10.95 11.05 -7.55
N VAL A 116 11.54 9.90 -7.93
CA VAL A 116 12.20 9.74 -9.24
C VAL A 116 11.18 9.86 -10.37
N ALA A 117 10.01 9.24 -10.24
CA ALA A 117 8.93 9.39 -11.21
C ALA A 117 8.53 10.86 -11.42
N ALA A 118 8.42 11.65 -10.34
CA ALA A 118 8.12 13.07 -10.42
C ALA A 118 9.20 13.88 -11.15
N LEU A 119 10.49 13.58 -10.88
CA LEU A 119 11.60 14.23 -11.56
C LEU A 119 11.60 13.95 -13.07
N LEU A 120 11.44 12.68 -13.46
CA LEU A 120 11.42 12.27 -14.87
C LEU A 120 10.19 12.81 -15.60
N GLU A 121 8.99 12.69 -15.01
CA GLU A 121 7.74 13.12 -15.64
C GLU A 121 7.75 14.61 -15.97
N ASN A 122 8.38 15.42 -15.13
CA ASN A 122 8.45 16.87 -15.31
C ASN A 122 9.71 17.33 -16.05
N GLY A 123 10.53 16.39 -16.56
CA GLY A 123 11.76 16.68 -17.29
C GLY A 123 12.79 17.46 -16.46
N LEU A 124 12.78 17.28 -15.13
CA LEU A 124 13.67 17.97 -14.20
C LEU A 124 14.98 17.22 -13.98
N ALA A 125 15.03 15.94 -14.33
CA ALA A 125 16.23 15.12 -14.35
C ALA A 125 16.12 14.00 -15.40
N ASP A 126 17.26 13.45 -15.81
CA ASP A 126 17.39 12.18 -16.52
C ASP A 126 18.04 11.12 -15.60
N LEU A 127 17.77 9.84 -15.88
CA LEU A 127 18.37 8.73 -15.14
C LEU A 127 19.91 8.71 -15.22
N ASN A 128 20.51 9.30 -16.25
CA ASN A 128 21.96 9.36 -16.43
C ASN A 128 22.59 10.66 -15.91
N ASP A 129 21.81 11.58 -15.34
CA ASP A 129 22.34 12.81 -14.77
C ASP A 129 23.30 12.49 -13.62
N SER A 130 24.48 13.10 -13.68
CA SER A 130 25.52 12.92 -12.67
C SER A 130 25.22 13.74 -11.42
N ILE A 131 25.35 13.09 -10.26
CA ILE A 131 25.09 13.64 -8.94
C ILE A 131 26.34 13.41 -8.09
N ASP A 132 26.90 14.51 -7.60
CA ASP A 132 27.95 14.49 -6.59
C ASP A 132 27.34 14.06 -5.26
N ILE A 133 27.68 12.87 -4.76
CA ILE A 133 27.32 12.40 -3.42
C ILE A 133 28.49 12.54 -2.44
N GLY A 134 29.68 12.92 -2.92
CA GLY A 134 30.91 13.04 -2.14
C GLY A 134 31.22 11.74 -1.40
N ASN A 135 31.52 11.84 -0.11
CA ASN A 135 31.71 10.66 0.76
C ASN A 135 30.39 10.05 1.27
N GLY A 136 29.28 10.24 0.54
CA GLY A 136 27.94 9.83 0.96
C GLY A 136 27.42 10.54 2.20
N ARG A 137 27.96 11.71 2.54
CA ARG A 137 27.45 12.57 3.63
C ARG A 137 27.20 13.96 3.12
N TRP A 138 26.01 14.48 3.39
CA TRP A 138 25.64 15.82 2.96
C TRP A 138 24.85 16.55 4.04
N THR A 139 25.34 17.72 4.42
CA THR A 139 24.69 18.56 5.44
C THR A 139 23.93 19.69 4.76
N ILE A 140 22.63 19.74 5.01
CA ILE A 140 21.73 20.76 4.49
C ILE A 140 20.74 21.17 5.59
N ASN A 141 20.50 22.49 5.72
CA ASN A 141 19.53 23.04 6.68
C ASN A 141 19.72 22.53 8.13
N GLY A 142 20.98 22.32 8.54
CA GLY A 142 21.33 21.85 9.89
C GLY A 142 21.16 20.34 10.13
N ARG A 143 20.82 19.55 9.12
CA ARG A 143 20.70 18.09 9.18
C ARG A 143 21.73 17.44 8.25
N THR A 144 22.37 16.37 8.72
CA THR A 144 23.23 15.53 7.86
C THR A 144 22.45 14.32 7.36
N LEU A 145 22.39 14.16 6.05
CA LEU A 145 21.99 12.92 5.39
C LEU A 145 23.22 12.06 5.15
N SER A 146 23.04 10.75 5.25
CA SER A 146 24.11 9.77 5.04
C SER A 146 23.61 8.57 4.24
N ASP A 147 24.50 8.07 3.39
CA ASP A 147 24.34 6.82 2.68
C ASP A 147 24.96 5.66 3.47
N VAL A 148 24.46 4.45 3.21
CA VAL A 148 24.96 3.22 3.82
C VAL A 148 26.17 2.68 3.05
N HIS A 149 26.14 2.82 1.72
CA HIS A 149 27.19 2.36 0.81
C HIS A 149 27.62 3.53 -0.09
N VAL A 150 28.92 3.65 -0.33
CA VAL A 150 29.52 4.68 -1.18
C VAL A 150 30.67 4.05 -1.94
N GLU A 151 30.48 3.82 -3.23
CA GLU A 151 31.52 3.28 -4.11
C GLU A 151 32.21 4.35 -4.96
N SER A 152 31.51 5.46 -5.21
CA SER A 152 31.99 6.60 -5.99
C SER A 152 31.48 7.91 -5.40
N GLU A 153 32.24 8.99 -5.59
CA GLU A 153 31.80 10.35 -5.23
C GLU A 153 30.78 10.92 -6.23
N GLN A 154 30.78 10.40 -7.45
CA GLN A 154 29.86 10.77 -8.52
C GLN A 154 29.07 9.55 -8.94
N VAL A 155 27.75 9.66 -8.88
CA VAL A 155 26.82 8.60 -9.30
C VAL A 155 25.75 9.19 -10.20
N THR A 156 25.21 8.41 -11.11
CA THR A 156 24.03 8.79 -11.88
C THR A 156 22.77 8.75 -11.00
N LEU A 157 21.68 9.41 -11.42
CA LEU A 157 20.38 9.26 -10.74
C LEU A 157 19.92 7.80 -10.68
N ARG A 158 20.18 7.01 -11.73
CA ARG A 158 19.91 5.56 -11.78
C ARG A 158 20.69 4.80 -10.71
N GLU A 159 21.98 5.08 -10.57
CA GLU A 159 22.86 4.48 -9.56
C GLU A 159 22.43 4.87 -8.14
N ALA A 160 22.21 6.17 -7.91
CA ALA A 160 21.66 6.65 -6.65
C ALA A 160 20.32 5.97 -6.28
N PHE A 161 19.49 5.67 -7.28
CA PHE A 161 18.21 5.00 -7.08
C PHE A 161 18.37 3.50 -6.74
N TYR A 162 19.16 2.74 -7.50
CA TYR A 162 19.30 1.29 -7.26
C TYR A 162 20.14 0.97 -6.01
N GLU A 163 21.11 1.82 -5.67
CA GLU A 163 21.87 1.74 -4.40
C GLU A 163 21.10 2.33 -3.23
N SER A 164 19.95 2.94 -3.50
CA SER A 164 19.12 3.59 -2.49
C SER A 164 19.86 4.69 -1.72
N SER A 165 20.73 5.46 -2.39
CA SER A 165 21.41 6.63 -1.84
C SER A 165 20.38 7.66 -1.36
N ASN A 166 20.46 8.04 -0.08
CA ASN A 166 19.67 9.14 0.49
C ASN A 166 20.22 10.48 0.03
N VAL A 167 21.55 10.63 -0.01
CA VAL A 167 22.20 11.87 -0.44
C VAL A 167 21.89 12.15 -1.91
N GLY A 168 22.05 11.16 -2.78
CA GLY A 168 21.82 11.29 -4.22
C GLY A 168 20.37 11.68 -4.53
N ILE A 169 19.39 10.94 -4.00
CA ILE A 169 17.98 11.25 -4.23
C ILE A 169 17.56 12.59 -3.61
N ALA A 170 18.04 12.91 -2.40
CA ALA A 170 17.72 14.20 -1.78
C ALA A 170 18.35 15.39 -2.51
N LYS A 171 19.55 15.23 -3.10
CA LYS A 171 20.17 16.25 -3.96
C LYS A 171 19.44 16.37 -5.29
N ALA A 172 19.08 15.27 -5.94
CA ALA A 172 18.28 15.28 -7.17
C ALA A 172 16.93 15.98 -6.96
N ALA A 173 16.31 15.81 -5.79
CA ALA A 173 15.04 16.47 -5.48
C ALA A 173 15.15 17.99 -5.23
N LEU A 174 16.35 18.59 -5.19
CA LEU A 174 16.50 20.05 -5.00
C LEU A 174 15.88 20.88 -6.12
N VAL A 175 15.82 20.33 -7.33
CA VAL A 175 15.22 21.01 -8.49
C VAL A 175 13.70 20.88 -8.51
N LEU A 176 13.11 20.06 -7.64
CA LEU A 176 11.68 19.81 -7.59
C LEU A 176 10.97 20.90 -6.76
N PRO A 177 10.15 21.77 -7.37
CA PRO A 177 9.41 22.79 -6.62
C PRO A 177 8.47 22.15 -5.59
N GLU A 178 8.35 22.75 -4.41
CA GLU A 178 7.59 22.16 -3.29
C GLU A 178 6.13 21.85 -3.63
N GLY A 179 5.47 22.75 -4.36
CA GLY A 179 4.10 22.54 -4.84
C GLY A 179 3.97 21.33 -5.77
N LEU A 180 4.94 21.16 -6.67
CA LEU A 180 4.98 20.03 -7.59
C LEU A 180 5.31 18.73 -6.85
N HIS A 181 6.26 18.76 -5.92
CA HIS A 181 6.60 17.59 -5.09
C HIS A 181 5.37 17.09 -4.31
N TYR A 182 4.67 17.99 -3.63
CA TYR A 182 3.43 17.66 -2.94
C TYR A 182 2.39 17.11 -3.92
N GLN A 183 2.17 17.80 -5.04
CA GLN A 183 1.17 17.39 -6.02
C GLN A 183 1.46 16.01 -6.60
N SER A 184 2.71 15.70 -6.98
CA SER A 184 3.07 14.38 -7.48
C SER A 184 2.76 13.28 -6.47
N LEU A 185 3.12 13.46 -5.19
CA LEU A 185 2.79 12.48 -4.13
C LEU A 185 1.28 12.36 -3.91
N ARG A 186 0.53 13.47 -3.99
CA ARG A 186 -0.94 13.47 -3.93
C ARG A 186 -1.57 12.75 -5.12
N ASP A 187 -1.01 12.92 -6.31
CA ASP A 187 -1.51 12.31 -7.53
C ASP A 187 -1.39 10.78 -7.44
N PHE A 188 -0.27 10.27 -6.90
CA PHE A 188 -0.10 8.85 -6.53
C PHE A 188 -1.03 8.35 -5.40
N GLY A 189 -1.79 9.24 -4.75
CA GLY A 189 -2.83 8.89 -3.78
C GLY A 189 -2.44 9.04 -2.30
N PHE A 190 -1.25 9.56 -2.01
CA PHE A 190 -0.79 9.71 -0.64
C PHE A 190 -1.52 10.83 0.13
N GLY A 191 -1.78 10.60 1.42
CA GLY A 191 -2.55 11.52 2.26
C GLY A 191 -4.05 11.57 1.91
N THR A 192 -4.55 10.68 1.04
CA THR A 192 -5.99 10.54 0.74
C THR A 192 -6.44 9.12 0.97
N ARG A 193 -7.68 8.95 1.42
CA ARG A 193 -8.35 7.64 1.32
C ARG A 193 -8.35 7.17 -0.13
N THR A 194 -8.00 5.90 -0.32
CA THR A 194 -8.03 5.20 -1.62
C THR A 194 -9.46 5.00 -2.12
N GLY A 195 -10.43 5.03 -1.22
CA GLY A 195 -11.84 4.81 -1.53
C GLY A 195 -12.21 3.34 -1.58
N ILE A 196 -11.42 2.45 -0.97
CA ILE A 196 -11.83 1.06 -0.76
C ILE A 196 -13.17 1.05 -0.01
N LYS A 197 -14.12 0.22 -0.44
CA LYS A 197 -15.41 0.07 0.25
C LYS A 197 -15.24 -0.82 1.49
N LEU A 198 -14.49 -0.35 2.48
CA LEU A 198 -14.31 -0.98 3.78
C LEU A 198 -14.33 0.06 4.91
N PRO A 199 -14.90 -0.27 6.07
CA PRO A 199 -14.86 0.60 7.23
C PRO A 199 -13.43 0.66 7.81
N GLY A 200 -13.09 1.82 8.38
CA GLY A 200 -11.83 2.02 9.11
C GLY A 200 -10.65 2.46 8.27
N GLU A 201 -10.84 2.74 6.97
CA GLU A 201 -9.78 3.31 6.14
C GLU A 201 -9.30 4.66 6.67
N VAL A 202 -7.98 4.83 6.75
CA VAL A 202 -7.32 6.09 7.11
C VAL A 202 -6.56 6.65 5.91
N GLU A 203 -6.28 7.96 5.93
CA GLU A 203 -5.65 8.65 4.80
C GLU A 203 -4.13 8.73 4.87
N GLY A 204 -3.53 8.32 5.99
CA GLY A 204 -2.11 8.56 6.28
C GLY A 204 -1.84 10.04 6.57
N VAL A 205 -0.61 10.50 6.37
CA VAL A 205 -0.22 11.90 6.60
C VAL A 205 0.63 12.38 5.43
N LEU A 206 0.19 13.46 4.77
CA LEU A 206 1.00 14.25 3.84
C LEU A 206 0.65 15.73 4.02
N ARG A 207 1.55 16.47 4.69
CA ARG A 207 1.32 17.90 4.98
C ARG A 207 1.44 18.73 3.70
N SER A 208 0.64 19.79 3.59
CA SER A 208 0.75 20.74 2.48
C SER A 208 2.01 21.62 2.61
N PRO A 209 2.55 22.14 1.49
CA PRO A 209 3.81 22.89 1.47
C PRO A 209 3.90 24.08 2.43
N ASP A 210 2.80 24.77 2.71
CA ASP A 210 2.73 25.87 3.69
C ASP A 210 3.12 25.45 5.12
N ARG A 211 3.06 24.14 5.42
CA ARG A 211 3.47 23.56 6.72
C ARG A 211 4.82 22.86 6.65
N TRP A 212 5.56 22.99 5.56
CA TRP A 212 6.86 22.38 5.40
C TRP A 212 7.93 23.20 6.10
N SER A 213 8.84 22.51 6.77
CA SER A 213 10.08 23.11 7.23
C SER A 213 11.06 23.18 6.06
N ARG A 214 12.19 23.89 6.24
CA ARG A 214 13.29 23.89 5.27
C ARG A 214 13.89 22.49 5.03
N GLN A 215 13.65 21.51 5.92
CA GLN A 215 14.14 20.14 5.77
C GLN A 215 13.12 19.20 5.11
N SER A 216 11.85 19.59 5.08
CA SER A 216 10.75 18.72 4.65
C SER A 216 10.87 18.26 3.19
N PRO A 217 11.28 19.09 2.21
CA PRO A 217 11.46 18.62 0.83
C PRO A 217 12.44 17.44 0.73
N GLN A 218 13.59 17.51 1.42
CA GLN A 218 14.58 16.45 1.40
C GLN A 218 14.13 15.22 2.20
N SER A 219 13.43 15.40 3.34
CA SER A 219 12.82 14.29 4.09
C SER A 219 11.81 13.52 3.24
N LEU A 220 10.89 14.24 2.60
CA LEU A 220 9.84 13.65 1.75
C LEU A 220 10.44 12.92 0.56
N ALA A 221 11.48 13.48 -0.08
CA ALA A 221 12.13 12.86 -1.23
C ALA A 221 12.64 11.44 -0.95
N ILE A 222 12.98 11.14 0.31
CA ILE A 222 13.48 9.83 0.77
C ILE A 222 12.48 9.09 1.68
N GLY A 223 11.23 9.52 1.73
CA GLY A 223 10.11 8.83 2.39
C GLY A 223 9.94 9.03 3.89
N TYR A 224 10.41 10.16 4.42
CA TYR A 224 10.18 10.59 5.80
C TYR A 224 9.25 11.81 5.86
N GLU A 225 8.73 12.15 7.05
CA GLU A 225 7.76 13.23 7.27
C GLU A 225 6.38 13.03 6.63
N MET A 226 6.09 11.80 6.21
CA MET A 226 4.80 11.38 5.69
C MET A 226 4.50 9.95 6.14
N SER A 227 3.23 9.57 6.17
CA SER A 227 2.84 8.18 6.40
C SER A 227 1.80 7.70 5.39
N ALA A 228 1.94 6.45 4.96
CA ALA A 228 1.06 5.81 4.00
C ALA A 228 0.59 4.46 4.54
N THR A 229 -0.62 4.05 4.17
CA THR A 229 -1.08 2.68 4.42
C THR A 229 -0.43 1.71 3.44
N PRO A 230 -0.26 0.43 3.79
CA PRO A 230 0.19 -0.59 2.84
C PRO A 230 -0.64 -0.62 1.55
N LEU A 231 -1.96 -0.40 1.64
CA LEU A 231 -2.82 -0.31 0.46
C LEU A 231 -2.49 0.90 -0.42
N GLN A 232 -2.24 2.09 0.14
CA GLN A 232 -1.81 3.25 -0.65
C GLN A 232 -0.50 2.96 -1.41
N MET A 233 0.47 2.34 -0.72
CA MET A 233 1.74 1.95 -1.35
C MET A 233 1.52 0.96 -2.49
N ALA A 234 0.76 -0.12 -2.27
CA ALA A 234 0.48 -1.13 -3.29
C ALA A 234 -0.20 -0.52 -4.53
N MET A 235 -1.19 0.36 -4.33
CA MET A 235 -1.89 1.03 -5.43
C MET A 235 -0.99 2.00 -6.20
N ALA A 236 -0.10 2.72 -5.51
CA ALA A 236 0.85 3.62 -6.14
C ALA A 236 1.91 2.86 -6.97
N TYR A 237 2.41 1.73 -6.47
CA TYR A 237 3.27 0.83 -7.27
C TYR A 237 2.51 0.24 -8.46
N GLY A 238 1.23 -0.11 -8.26
CA GLY A 238 0.35 -0.56 -9.34
C GLY A 238 0.23 0.45 -10.48
N ALA A 239 0.23 1.75 -10.17
CA ALA A 239 0.24 2.80 -11.18
C ALA A 239 1.53 2.81 -12.02
N ILE A 240 2.70 2.51 -11.45
CA ILE A 240 3.92 2.33 -12.25
C ILE A 240 3.80 1.08 -13.12
N ALA A 241 3.30 -0.03 -12.55
CA ALA A 241 3.20 -1.31 -13.24
C ALA A 241 2.20 -1.33 -14.41
N ASN A 242 1.16 -0.50 -14.40
CA ASN A 242 0.11 -0.46 -15.44
C ASN A 242 0.30 0.67 -16.47
N GLY A 243 1.46 1.33 -16.51
CA GLY A 243 1.74 2.39 -17.48
C GLY A 243 1.27 3.78 -17.05
N GLY A 244 1.11 4.01 -15.75
CA GLY A 244 0.98 5.34 -15.15
C GLY A 244 -0.42 5.72 -14.66
N THR A 245 -1.36 4.78 -14.56
CA THR A 245 -2.75 5.07 -14.14
C THR A 245 -3.01 4.60 -12.71
N LEU A 246 -3.40 5.52 -11.82
CA LEU A 246 -3.82 5.14 -10.48
C LEU A 246 -5.24 4.53 -10.52
N MET A 247 -5.35 3.26 -10.11
CA MET A 247 -6.62 2.55 -10.00
C MET A 247 -7.23 2.72 -8.61
N ARG A 248 -8.56 2.70 -8.52
CA ARG A 248 -9.25 2.56 -7.25
C ARG A 248 -9.16 1.10 -6.78
N PRO A 249 -8.73 0.82 -5.54
CA PRO A 249 -8.68 -0.55 -5.05
C PRO A 249 -10.08 -1.16 -4.92
N ARG A 250 -10.18 -2.43 -5.29
CA ARG A 250 -11.42 -3.20 -5.29
C ARG A 250 -11.21 -4.53 -4.57
N LEU A 251 -11.90 -4.72 -3.44
CA LEU A 251 -11.97 -6.02 -2.74
C LEU A 251 -13.23 -6.82 -3.08
N VAL A 252 -14.33 -6.13 -3.42
CA VAL A 252 -15.61 -6.77 -3.74
C VAL A 252 -15.81 -6.76 -5.25
N ARG A 253 -16.09 -7.92 -5.83
CA ARG A 253 -16.35 -8.12 -7.25
C ARG A 253 -17.82 -7.90 -7.57
N GLU A 254 -18.71 -8.55 -6.82
CA GLU A 254 -20.16 -8.45 -7.03
C GLU A 254 -20.97 -8.80 -5.78
N ILE A 255 -22.19 -8.30 -5.73
CA ILE A 255 -23.18 -8.57 -4.70
C ILE A 255 -24.36 -9.30 -5.36
N ARG A 256 -24.82 -10.39 -4.77
CA ARG A 256 -25.94 -11.21 -5.27
C ARG A 256 -27.04 -11.29 -4.22
N ASP A 257 -28.28 -11.46 -4.66
CA ASP A 257 -29.39 -11.80 -3.76
C ASP A 257 -29.39 -13.28 -3.38
N ALA A 258 -30.29 -13.68 -2.48
CA ALA A 258 -30.43 -15.04 -1.99
C ALA A 258 -30.74 -16.08 -3.09
N ASN A 259 -31.20 -15.64 -4.27
CA ASN A 259 -31.48 -16.52 -5.42
C ASN A 259 -30.29 -16.56 -6.41
N GLY A 260 -29.16 -15.95 -6.05
CA GLY A 260 -27.96 -15.89 -6.88
C GLY A 260 -28.02 -14.84 -8.00
N ARG A 261 -29.04 -13.98 -8.05
CA ARG A 261 -29.12 -12.91 -9.05
C ARG A 261 -28.20 -11.75 -8.64
N THR A 262 -27.34 -11.32 -9.54
CA THR A 262 -26.46 -10.15 -9.34
C THR A 262 -27.29 -8.88 -9.12
N LEU A 263 -27.06 -8.22 -7.99
CA LEU A 263 -27.65 -6.92 -7.64
C LEU A 263 -26.74 -5.77 -8.06
N GLU A 264 -25.44 -5.89 -7.79
CA GLU A 264 -24.42 -4.90 -8.13
C GLU A 264 -23.15 -5.63 -8.57
N ARG A 265 -22.52 -5.15 -9.66
CA ARG A 265 -21.16 -5.52 -10.03
C ARG A 265 -20.28 -4.29 -9.87
N LEU A 266 -19.20 -4.43 -9.12
CA LEU A 266 -18.27 -3.33 -8.88
C LEU A 266 -17.20 -3.39 -9.97
N GLU A 267 -17.29 -2.50 -10.95
CA GLU A 267 -16.34 -2.45 -12.06
C GLU A 267 -15.01 -1.79 -11.66
N ALA A 268 -13.97 -2.02 -12.47
CA ALA A 268 -12.68 -1.40 -12.25
C ALA A 268 -12.80 0.09 -12.52
N GLN A 269 -12.18 0.93 -11.68
CA GLN A 269 -12.29 2.37 -11.80
C GLN A 269 -10.90 3.00 -11.87
N GLU A 270 -10.59 3.62 -13.01
CA GLU A 270 -9.46 4.52 -13.14
C GLU A 270 -9.74 5.81 -12.36
N ILE A 271 -8.82 6.23 -11.50
CA ILE A 271 -8.93 7.50 -10.79
C ILE A 271 -8.35 8.61 -11.67
N ARG A 272 -7.11 8.44 -12.13
CA ARG A 272 -6.36 9.40 -12.96
C ARG A 272 -5.08 8.78 -13.49
N ARG A 273 -4.53 9.37 -14.55
CA ARG A 273 -3.13 9.17 -14.94
C ARG A 273 -2.23 10.04 -14.07
N VAL A 274 -1.21 9.44 -13.44
CA VAL A 274 -0.28 10.11 -12.52
C VAL A 274 1.09 10.35 -13.15
N VAL A 275 1.47 9.52 -14.11
CA VAL A 275 2.66 9.71 -14.96
C VAL A 275 2.37 9.19 -16.37
N SER A 276 3.17 9.61 -17.34
CA SER A 276 3.13 9.07 -18.70
C SER A 276 3.54 7.58 -18.74
N PRO A 277 3.08 6.81 -19.75
CA PRO A 277 3.56 5.44 -19.97
C PRO A 277 5.08 5.35 -20.17
N GLN A 278 5.68 6.39 -20.74
CA GLN A 278 7.13 6.51 -20.94
C GLN A 278 7.86 6.61 -19.60
N THR A 279 7.44 7.52 -18.73
CA THR A 279 8.00 7.66 -17.38
C THR A 279 7.79 6.39 -16.57
N ALA A 280 6.59 5.80 -16.60
CA ALA A 280 6.30 4.54 -15.92
C ALA A 280 7.25 3.42 -16.38
N ALA A 281 7.53 3.32 -17.68
CA ALA A 281 8.48 2.34 -18.22
C ALA A 281 9.93 2.62 -17.82
N GLN A 282 10.36 3.89 -17.79
CA GLN A 282 11.70 4.27 -17.33
C GLN A 282 11.91 3.93 -15.85
N VAL A 283 10.95 4.30 -15.00
CA VAL A 283 10.99 3.99 -13.56
C VAL A 283 10.91 2.48 -13.33
N GLY A 284 10.05 1.76 -14.05
CA GLY A 284 9.95 0.30 -13.97
C GLY A 284 11.27 -0.40 -14.32
N ARG A 285 12.00 0.06 -15.34
CA ARG A 285 13.35 -0.46 -15.66
C ARG A 285 14.36 -0.16 -14.55
N ALA A 286 14.34 1.06 -14.01
CA ALA A 286 15.22 1.42 -12.89
C ALA A 286 14.94 0.56 -11.65
N MET A 287 13.68 0.17 -11.42
CA MET A 287 13.29 -0.76 -10.35
C MET A 287 13.74 -2.20 -10.62
N VAL A 288 13.91 -2.63 -11.87
CA VAL A 288 14.55 -3.92 -12.19
C VAL A 288 16.02 -3.88 -11.76
N ASP A 289 16.72 -2.77 -11.99
CA ASP A 289 18.13 -2.64 -11.58
C ASP A 289 18.32 -2.74 -10.06
N VAL A 290 17.33 -2.33 -9.26
CA VAL A 290 17.34 -2.52 -7.80
C VAL A 290 17.44 -4.01 -7.45
N VAL A 291 16.74 -4.88 -8.18
CA VAL A 291 16.75 -6.32 -7.93
C VAL A 291 17.95 -6.99 -8.59
N GLU A 292 18.35 -6.55 -9.78
CA GLU A 292 19.43 -7.19 -10.52
C GLU A 292 20.83 -6.79 -10.04
N THR A 293 20.99 -5.55 -9.57
CA THR A 293 22.32 -4.99 -9.22
C THR A 293 22.33 -4.34 -7.84
N GLY A 294 21.20 -3.79 -7.41
CA GLY A 294 21.09 -3.02 -6.19
C GLY A 294 20.69 -3.80 -4.92
N THR A 295 19.98 -3.10 -4.05
CA THR A 295 19.65 -3.54 -2.69
C THR A 295 18.60 -4.66 -2.62
N GLY A 296 17.99 -5.05 -3.74
CA GLY A 296 16.87 -5.99 -3.82
C GLY A 296 17.22 -7.41 -4.28
N GLY A 297 18.51 -7.78 -4.31
CA GLY A 297 18.98 -9.04 -4.91
C GLY A 297 18.29 -10.33 -4.45
N ALA A 298 17.79 -10.37 -3.21
CA ALA A 298 17.06 -11.51 -2.66
C ALA A 298 15.69 -11.76 -3.35
N ALA A 299 15.12 -10.75 -4.02
CA ALA A 299 13.84 -10.84 -4.71
C ALA A 299 13.97 -11.37 -6.16
N ARG A 300 15.18 -11.69 -6.63
CA ARG A 300 15.40 -12.17 -8.01
C ARG A 300 14.75 -13.53 -8.23
N ILE A 301 13.93 -13.64 -9.28
CA ILE A 301 13.34 -14.90 -9.73
C ILE A 301 14.00 -15.28 -11.06
N GLY A 302 14.69 -16.42 -11.12
CA GLY A 302 15.55 -16.76 -12.27
C GLY A 302 14.85 -16.79 -13.64
N SER A 303 13.51 -16.92 -13.68
CA SER A 303 12.70 -16.99 -14.90
C SER A 303 12.01 -15.68 -15.28
N TYR A 304 12.01 -14.66 -14.42
CA TYR A 304 11.26 -13.41 -14.64
C TYR A 304 12.05 -12.18 -14.18
N GLN A 305 11.91 -11.08 -14.90
CA GLN A 305 12.38 -9.79 -14.40
C GLN A 305 11.46 -9.30 -13.29
N VAL A 306 12.04 -9.02 -12.13
CA VAL A 306 11.32 -8.48 -10.98
C VAL A 306 11.71 -7.01 -10.83
N ALA A 307 10.72 -6.13 -10.85
CA ALA A 307 10.89 -4.72 -10.55
C ALA A 307 10.46 -4.46 -9.10
N GLY A 308 11.36 -3.92 -8.29
CA GLY A 308 11.08 -3.67 -6.88
C GLY A 308 11.87 -2.52 -6.30
N LYS A 309 11.61 -2.21 -5.03
CA LYS A 309 12.42 -1.29 -4.23
C LYS A 309 12.39 -1.75 -2.79
N SER A 310 13.56 -1.87 -2.17
CA SER A 310 13.63 -2.09 -0.72
C SER A 310 13.48 -0.79 0.06
N GLY A 311 12.90 -0.91 1.24
CA GLY A 311 12.70 0.14 2.22
C GLY A 311 13.17 -0.29 3.60
N THR A 312 13.85 0.63 4.27
CA THR A 312 14.07 0.58 5.71
C THR A 312 13.76 1.96 6.24
N ALA A 313 12.76 2.05 7.10
CA ALA A 313 12.35 3.29 7.75
C ALA A 313 12.52 3.14 9.26
N ARG A 314 13.08 4.15 9.92
CA ARG A 314 13.17 4.16 11.39
C ARG A 314 11.79 4.31 11.98
N PHE A 315 11.48 3.50 12.98
CA PHE A 315 10.22 3.63 13.69
C PHE A 315 10.25 4.86 14.61
N ALA A 316 9.15 5.62 14.65
CA ALA A 316 9.03 6.78 15.52
C ALA A 316 7.99 6.52 16.61
N THR A 317 8.39 6.71 17.87
CA THR A 317 7.49 6.62 19.03
C THR A 317 7.46 7.98 19.72
N GLY A 318 6.28 8.58 19.86
CA GLY A 318 6.13 9.89 20.52
C GLY A 318 6.83 11.05 19.79
N GLY A 319 7.03 10.94 18.47
CA GLY A 319 7.71 11.96 17.66
C GLY A 319 9.24 11.87 17.66
N VAL A 320 9.81 10.82 18.27
CA VAL A 320 11.26 10.57 18.28
C VAL A 320 11.55 9.22 17.61
N TYR A 321 12.48 9.22 16.65
CA TYR A 321 12.95 8.01 16.00
C TYR A 321 13.70 7.13 17.00
N GLN A 322 13.29 5.88 17.11
CA GLN A 322 13.91 4.88 17.98
C GLN A 322 15.11 4.26 17.26
N SER A 323 16.21 4.08 17.99
CA SER A 323 17.38 3.36 17.47
C SER A 323 17.15 1.87 17.62
N GLY A 324 17.16 1.12 16.52
CA GLY A 324 17.02 -0.34 16.53
C GLY A 324 15.65 -0.84 16.06
N ASP A 325 14.62 0.01 16.05
CA ASP A 325 13.28 -0.33 15.58
C ASP A 325 13.05 0.20 14.16
N TYR A 326 12.66 -0.68 13.25
CA TYR A 326 12.49 -0.36 11.85
C TYR A 326 11.21 -0.97 11.27
N SER A 327 10.63 -0.26 10.30
CA SER A 327 9.75 -0.86 9.31
C SER A 327 10.60 -1.27 8.10
N SER A 328 10.48 -2.53 7.69
CA SER A 328 11.13 -3.07 6.49
C SER A 328 10.06 -3.43 5.47
N SER A 329 10.32 -3.15 4.20
CA SER A 329 9.39 -3.34 3.09
C SER A 329 10.12 -3.62 1.79
#